data_AF-A0A6V8D0W3-F1
#
_entry.id   AF-A0A6V8D0W3-F1
#
_cell.length_a   1.000
_cell.length_b   1.000
_cell.length_c   1.000
_cell.angle_alpha   90.00
_cell.angle_beta   90.00
_cell.angle_gamma   90.00
#
_symmetry.space_group_name_H-M   'P 1'
#
loop_
_entity.id
_entity.type
_entity.pdbx_description
1 polymer ?
#
loop_
_entity_poly.entity_id
_entity_poly.type
_entity_poly.pdbx_seq_one_letter_code
_entity_poly.pdbx_strand_id
1 'polypeptide(L)'
;DYDLELPADAGDEEILAMVATALEITKQFDPELILFQAGVDGLATDTLGKLNISRQGMSKRNEMVFDLAVDQLIPTVVFMGGGYSEPIIHTIDAFSDLFLSASSANEQILSKANL
;
A
#
# COMPACT_ATOMS: atom_id res chain seq x y z
N ASP A 1 1.09 19.35 3.70
CA ASP A 1 1.56 18.61 2.52
C ASP A 1 2.85 17.93 2.91
N TYR A 2 2.97 16.63 2.64
CA TYR A 2 4.12 15.82 3.04
C TYR A 2 4.61 15.05 1.81
N ASP A 3 5.77 15.47 1.30
CA ASP A 3 6.48 14.76 0.25
C ASP A 3 7.59 13.92 0.87
N LEU A 4 7.47 12.60 0.72
CA LEU A 4 8.37 11.61 1.30
C LEU A 4 9.21 10.97 0.20
N GLU A 5 10.35 11.59 -0.09
CA GLU A 5 11.23 11.19 -1.19
C GLU A 5 12.02 9.92 -0.89
N LEU A 6 12.10 9.02 -1.87
CA LEU A 6 12.96 7.84 -1.85
C LEU A 6 14.05 7.96 -2.91
N PRO A 7 15.27 7.47 -2.63
CA PRO A 7 16.32 7.40 -3.64
C PRO A 7 15.90 6.43 -4.76
N ALA A 8 16.46 6.66 -5.95
CA ALA A 8 16.34 5.69 -7.04
C ALA A 8 16.89 4.32 -6.60
N ASP A 9 16.26 3.26 -7.09
CA ASP A 9 16.55 1.85 -6.79
C ASP A 9 16.33 1.45 -5.31
N ALA A 10 15.68 2.30 -4.52
CA ALA A 10 15.25 1.94 -3.15
C ALA A 10 14.45 0.64 -3.16
N GLY A 11 14.77 -0.24 -2.22
CA GLY A 11 14.18 -1.57 -2.10
C GLY A 11 13.16 -1.64 -0.97
N ASP A 12 12.91 -2.87 -0.51
CA ASP A 12 11.89 -3.18 0.49
C ASP A 12 12.15 -2.48 1.83
N GLU A 13 13.40 -2.41 2.30
CA GLU A 13 13.70 -1.81 3.60
C GLU A 13 13.40 -0.30 3.61
N GLU A 14 13.83 0.41 2.56
CA GLU A 14 13.65 1.86 2.45
C GLU A 14 12.18 2.23 2.27
N ILE A 15 11.44 1.53 1.39
CA ILE A 15 10.02 1.81 1.20
C ILE A 15 9.22 1.54 2.47
N LEU A 16 9.49 0.44 3.18
CA LEU A 16 8.73 0.09 4.38
C LEU A 16 9.04 1.04 5.55
N ALA A 17 10.28 1.51 5.67
CA ALA A 17 10.62 2.58 6.63
C ALA A 17 9.90 3.89 6.30
N MET A 18 9.78 4.22 5.00
CA MET A 18 9.06 5.41 4.57
C MET A 18 7.55 5.29 4.81
N VAL A 19 6.97 4.12 4.53
CA VAL A 19 5.56 3.82 4.80
C VAL A 19 5.28 3.91 6.31
N ALA A 20 6.17 3.40 7.16
CA ALA A 20 6.02 3.56 8.62
C ALA A 20 5.97 5.04 9.02
N THR A 21 6.85 5.88 8.45
CA THR A 21 6.84 7.33 8.68
C THR A 21 5.53 7.98 8.21
N ALA A 22 5.06 7.62 7.01
CA ALA A 22 3.79 8.09 6.47
C ALA A 22 2.61 7.70 7.37
N LEU A 23 2.60 6.48 7.91
CA LEU A 23 1.53 6.00 8.79
C LEU A 23 1.53 6.71 10.15
N GLU A 24 2.68 7.08 10.71
CA GLU A 24 2.73 7.91 11.92
C GLU A 24 2.15 9.31 11.67
N ILE A 25 2.41 9.90 10.50
CA ILE A 25 1.79 11.17 10.10
C ILE A 25 0.27 10.99 9.96
N THR A 26 -0.18 9.93 9.29
CA THR A 26 -1.61 9.60 9.14
C THR A 26 -2.29 9.44 10.49
N LYS A 27 -1.67 8.72 11.45
CA LYS A 27 -2.19 8.58 12.82
C LYS A 27 -2.34 9.92 13.53
N GLN A 28 -1.36 10.82 13.39
CA GLN A 28 -1.42 12.15 14.01
C GLN A 28 -2.48 13.05 13.37
N PHE A 29 -2.79 12.83 12.09
CA PHE A 29 -3.82 13.56 11.39
C PHE A 29 -5.25 13.11 11.78
N ASP A 30 -5.42 11.88 12.28
CA ASP A 30 -6.70 11.31 12.73
C ASP A 30 -7.80 11.36 11.66
N PRO A 31 -7.60 10.71 10.48
CA PRO A 31 -8.54 10.81 9.38
C PRO A 31 -9.81 10.00 9.61
N GLU A 32 -10.95 10.57 9.19
CA GLU A 32 -12.23 9.84 9.11
C GLU A 32 -12.35 8.97 7.85
N LEU A 33 -11.43 9.12 6.88
CA LEU A 33 -11.41 8.39 5.60
C LEU A 33 -9.98 8.33 5.05
N ILE A 34 -9.55 7.15 4.61
CA ILE A 34 -8.29 6.99 3.87
C ILE A 34 -8.59 6.81 2.38
N LEU A 35 -7.96 7.62 1.53
CA LEU A 35 -7.92 7.41 0.08
C LEU A 35 -6.55 6.82 -0.27
N PHE A 36 -6.49 5.50 -0.46
CA PHE A 36 -5.24 4.79 -0.70
C PHE A 36 -5.01 4.59 -2.20
N GLN A 37 -4.16 5.43 -2.80
CA GLN A 37 -3.71 5.26 -4.18
C GLN A 37 -2.55 4.25 -4.24
N ALA A 38 -2.89 2.99 -4.45
CA ALA A 38 -2.00 1.86 -4.27
C ALA A 38 -1.35 1.40 -5.59
N GLY A 39 -0.49 2.25 -6.18
CA GLY A 39 0.33 1.86 -7.34
C GLY A 39 1.25 0.67 -7.06
N VAL A 40 1.56 -0.10 -8.09
CA VAL A 40 2.53 -1.22 -8.06
C VAL A 40 3.71 -0.97 -9.01
N ASP A 41 3.80 0.24 -9.56
CA ASP A 41 4.89 0.70 -10.42
C ASP A 41 6.24 0.87 -9.70
N GLY A 42 6.29 0.68 -8.38
CA GLY A 42 7.55 0.55 -7.66
C GLY A 42 8.19 -0.84 -7.72
N LEU A 43 7.53 -1.82 -8.36
CA LEU A 43 8.08 -3.18 -8.49
C LEU A 43 9.41 -3.16 -9.25
N ALA A 44 10.35 -4.01 -8.85
CA ALA A 44 11.62 -4.20 -9.54
C ALA A 44 11.49 -4.62 -11.03
N THR A 45 10.35 -5.18 -11.40
CA THR A 45 10.02 -5.58 -12.77
C THR A 45 9.29 -4.49 -13.56
N ASP A 46 8.96 -3.37 -12.93
CA ASP A 46 8.34 -2.21 -13.58
C ASP A 46 9.30 -1.52 -14.55
N THR A 47 8.76 -1.07 -15.68
CA THR A 47 9.56 -0.44 -16.74
C THR A 47 9.55 1.09 -16.70
N LEU A 48 8.61 1.71 -15.96
CA LEU A 48 8.46 3.15 -15.83
C LEU A 48 8.89 3.66 -14.44
N GLY A 49 8.71 2.82 -13.42
CA GLY A 49 9.19 3.06 -12.06
C GLY A 49 10.72 3.13 -11.95
N LYS A 50 11.18 3.60 -10.78
CA LYS A 50 12.61 3.71 -10.44
C LYS A 50 12.92 3.16 -9.05
N LEU A 51 12.12 2.20 -8.60
CA LEU A 51 12.29 1.52 -7.32
C LEU A 51 12.54 0.03 -7.58
N ASN A 52 13.10 -0.65 -6.59
CA ASN A 52 13.49 -2.05 -6.67
C ASN A 52 12.71 -2.89 -5.64
N ILE A 53 11.41 -2.65 -5.54
CA ILE A 53 10.55 -3.28 -4.52
C ILE A 53 10.15 -4.68 -5.00
N SER A 54 10.21 -5.64 -4.10
CA SER A 54 9.74 -7.00 -4.36
C SER A 54 8.21 -7.10 -4.25
N ARG A 55 7.62 -8.16 -4.81
CA ARG A 55 6.19 -8.46 -4.57
C ARG A 55 5.90 -8.61 -3.07
N GLN A 56 6.83 -9.15 -2.29
CA GLN A 56 6.68 -9.28 -0.84
C GLN A 56 6.71 -7.91 -0.14
N GLY A 57 7.58 -7.00 -0.57
CA GLY A 57 7.61 -5.62 -0.09
C GLY A 57 6.29 -4.88 -0.36
N MET A 58 5.73 -5.06 -1.55
CA MET A 58 4.40 -4.52 -1.90
C MET A 58 3.30 -5.08 -0.99
N SER A 59 3.30 -6.39 -0.74
CA SER A 59 2.34 -7.02 0.17
C SER A 59 2.51 -6.53 1.61
N LYS A 60 3.74 -6.33 2.08
CA LYS A 60 3.98 -5.80 3.43
C LYS A 60 3.54 -4.34 3.57
N ARG A 61 3.74 -3.51 2.55
CA ARG A 61 3.17 -2.16 2.50
C ARG A 61 1.64 -2.21 2.66
N ASN A 62 0.98 -3.08 1.90
CA ASN A 62 -0.48 -3.23 1.97
C ASN A 62 -0.93 -3.63 3.39
N GLU A 63 -0.28 -4.63 3.98
CA GLU A 63 -0.52 -5.06 5.37
C GLU A 63 -0.42 -3.88 6.35
N MET A 64 0.66 -3.08 6.29
CA MET A 64 0.84 -1.94 7.20
C MET A 64 -0.26 -0.88 7.08
N VAL A 65 -0.72 -0.60 5.85
CA VAL A 65 -1.80 0.37 5.61
C VAL A 65 -3.14 -0.18 6.10
N PHE A 66 -3.44 -1.44 5.80
CA PHE A 66 -4.71 -2.04 6.18
C PHE A 66 -4.80 -2.36 7.68
N ASP A 67 -3.69 -2.72 8.33
CA ASP A 67 -3.62 -2.88 9.78
C ASP A 67 -3.99 -1.58 10.47
N LEU A 68 -3.46 -0.44 10.02
CA LEU A 68 -3.85 0.87 10.55
C LEU A 68 -5.36 1.11 10.40
N ALA A 69 -5.90 0.87 9.21
CA ALA A 69 -7.33 1.06 8.93
C ALA A 69 -8.22 0.15 9.80
N VAL A 70 -7.86 -1.12 9.97
CA VAL A 70 -8.58 -2.08 10.82
C VAL A 70 -8.48 -1.69 12.30
N ASP A 71 -7.28 -1.30 12.76
CA ASP A 71 -7.02 -0.96 14.15
C ASP A 71 -7.84 0.25 14.60
N GLN A 72 -7.94 1.25 13.73
CA GLN A 72 -8.65 2.50 14.00
C GLN A 72 -10.07 2.55 13.43
N LEU A 73 -10.54 1.47 12.80
CA LEU A 73 -11.85 1.39 12.14
C LEU A 73 -12.07 2.51 11.10
N ILE A 74 -11.02 2.87 10.37
CA ILE A 74 -11.07 3.94 9.38
C ILE A 74 -11.53 3.36 8.03
N PRO A 75 -12.66 3.83 7.47
CA PRO A 75 -13.07 3.48 6.12
C PRO A 75 -11.95 3.81 5.13
N THR A 76 -11.66 2.87 4.22
CA THR A 76 -10.57 3.02 3.25
C THR A 76 -11.07 2.77 1.84
N VAL A 77 -10.89 3.75 0.96
CA VAL A 77 -11.16 3.63 -0.48
C VAL A 77 -9.84 3.36 -1.19
N VAL A 78 -9.75 2.20 -1.84
CA VAL A 78 -8.54 1.77 -2.55
C VAL A 78 -8.67 2.11 -4.03
N PHE A 79 -7.71 2.85 -4.56
CA PHE A 79 -7.57 3.12 -5.98
C PHE A 79 -6.35 2.39 -6.51
N MET A 80 -6.47 1.85 -7.73
CA MET A 80 -5.29 1.42 -8.48
C MET A 80 -4.45 2.65 -8.83
N GLY A 81 -3.12 2.53 -8.71
CA GLY A 81 -2.18 3.51 -9.26
C GLY A 81 -1.55 3.00 -10.56
N GLY A 82 -0.30 3.37 -10.81
CA GLY A 82 0.49 2.83 -11.91
C GLY A 82 0.88 1.36 -11.71
N GLY A 83 1.35 0.73 -12.78
CA GLY A 83 1.78 -0.66 -12.82
C GLY A 83 2.02 -1.10 -14.26
N TYR A 84 3.28 -1.25 -14.61
CA TYR A 84 3.80 -1.34 -15.99
C TYR A 84 4.94 -2.37 -16.08
N SER A 85 4.84 -3.43 -15.29
CA SER A 85 5.84 -4.50 -15.29
C SER A 85 5.92 -5.22 -16.63
N GLU A 86 7.12 -5.68 -16.97
CA GLU A 86 7.36 -6.55 -18.12
C GLU A 86 8.02 -7.85 -17.64
N PRO A 87 7.32 -9.00 -17.69
CA PRO A 87 5.96 -9.20 -18.19
C PRO A 87 4.85 -8.63 -17.27
N ILE A 88 3.73 -8.21 -17.88
CA ILE A 88 2.58 -7.59 -17.19
C ILE A 88 1.96 -8.44 -16.07
N ILE A 89 2.21 -9.74 -16.08
CA ILE A 89 1.71 -10.66 -15.05
C ILE A 89 2.16 -10.24 -13.64
N HIS A 90 3.33 -9.61 -13.49
CA HIS A 90 3.80 -9.13 -12.18
C HIS A 90 2.93 -7.99 -11.63
N THR A 91 2.47 -7.10 -12.50
CA THR A 91 1.50 -6.05 -12.14
C THR A 91 0.16 -6.65 -11.74
N ILE A 92 -0.35 -7.61 -12.53
CA ILE A 92 -1.63 -8.29 -12.27
C ILE A 92 -1.59 -9.00 -10.91
N ASP A 93 -0.50 -9.72 -10.65
CA ASP A 93 -0.25 -10.45 -9.42
C ASP A 93 -0.22 -9.52 -8.20
N ALA A 94 0.50 -8.40 -8.28
CA ALA A 94 0.58 -7.44 -7.19
C ALA A 94 -0.74 -6.71 -6.92
N PHE A 95 -1.51 -6.38 -7.96
CA PHE A 95 -2.86 -5.84 -7.77
C PHE A 95 -3.84 -6.89 -7.22
N SER A 96 -3.68 -8.16 -7.61
CA SER A 96 -4.48 -9.25 -7.05
C SER A 96 -4.21 -9.38 -5.55
N ASP A 97 -2.94 -9.36 -5.13
CA ASP A 97 -2.56 -9.37 -3.71
C ASP A 97 -3.15 -8.17 -2.95
N LEU A 98 -3.09 -6.96 -3.54
CA LEU A 98 -3.68 -5.74 -2.97
C LEU A 98 -5.18 -5.90 -2.71
N PHE A 99 -5.96 -6.31 -3.71
CA PHE A 99 -7.41 -6.38 -3.58
C PHE A 99 -7.89 -7.56 -2.72
N LEU A 100 -7.16 -8.68 -2.72
CA LEU A 100 -7.42 -9.77 -1.77
C LEU A 100 -7.17 -9.31 -0.33
N SER A 101 -6.06 -8.63 -0.08
CA SER A 101 -5.75 -8.07 1.24
C SER A 101 -6.77 -7.01 1.68
N ALA A 102 -7.19 -6.13 0.76
CA ALA A 102 -8.25 -5.15 1.01
C ALA A 102 -9.59 -5.81 1.38
N SER A 103 -9.97 -6.90 0.69
CA SER A 103 -11.18 -7.66 1.00
C SER A 103 -11.13 -8.22 2.43
N SER A 104 -10.02 -8.85 2.80
CA SER A 104 -9.83 -9.38 4.17
C SER A 104 -9.81 -8.29 5.23
N ALA A 105 -9.23 -7.12 4.95
CA ALA A 105 -9.26 -5.98 5.87
C ALA A 105 -10.68 -5.42 6.04
N ASN A 106 -11.44 -5.32 4.96
CA ASN A 106 -12.82 -4.86 5.01
C ASN A 106 -13.71 -5.79 5.85
N GLU A 107 -13.55 -7.12 5.70
CA GLU A 107 -14.26 -8.09 6.55
C GLU A 107 -13.93 -7.90 8.04
N GLN A 108 -12.67 -7.63 8.38
CA GLN A 108 -12.25 -7.36 9.75
C GLN A 108 -12.85 -6.05 10.30
N ILE A 109 -12.88 -4.99 9.49
CA ILE A 109 -13.50 -3.71 9.88
C ILE A 109 -14.99 -3.91 10.18
N LEU A 110 -15.73 -4.56 9.26
CA LEU A 110 -17.17 -4.82 9.45
C LEU A 110 -17.41 -5.66 10.71
N SER A 111 -16.65 -6.74 10.89
CA SER A 111 -16.75 -7.58 12.08
C SER A 111 -16.47 -6.81 13.38
N LYS A 112 -15.44 -5.96 13.41
CA LYS A 112 -15.04 -5.19 14.60
C LYS A 112 -15.98 -4.01 14.87
N ALA A 113 -16.60 -3.45 13.83
CA ALA A 113 -17.63 -2.42 13.93
C ALA A 113 -19.03 -2.95 14.31
N ASN A 114 -19.21 -4.28 14.38
CA ASN A 114 -20.52 -4.95 14.50
C ASN A 114 -21.49 -4.56 13.36
N LEU A 115 -20.97 -4.45 12.14
CA LEU A 115 -21.71 -4.15 10.91
C LEU A 115 -21.85 -5.39 10.01
#